data_AF-A0A0D7EFN2-F1
#
_entry.id   AF-A0A0D7EFN2-F1
#
_cell.length_a   1.000
_cell.length_b   1.000
_cell.length_c   1.000
_cell.angle_alpha   90.00
_cell.angle_beta   90.00
_cell.angle_gamma   90.00
#
_symmetry.space_group_name_H-M   'P 1'
#
loop_
_entity.id
_entity.type
_entity.pdbx_description
1 polymer ?
#
loop_
_entity_poly.entity_id
_entity_poly.type
_entity_poly.pdbx_seq_one_letter_code
_entity_poly.pdbx_strand_id
1 'polypeptide(L)' 'ITLKPPTENSKGLRLGSFVLIRDVIDDELEQAFAGKKSAQDAMDAAVARGNKLLRQFERTNPDQ' A
#
# COMPACT_ATOMS: atom_id res chain seq x y z
N ILE A 1 6.54 -23.23 14.62
CA ILE A 1 6.72 -22.00 15.44
C ILE A 1 8.05 -21.40 15.02
N THR A 2 8.04 -20.20 14.43
CA THR A 2 9.24 -19.54 13.88
C THR A 2 10.20 -19.21 15.03
N LEU A 3 11.34 -19.92 15.06
CA LEU A 3 12.29 -19.99 16.18
C LEU A 3 13.20 -18.75 16.36
N LYS A 4 12.79 -17.55 15.93
CA LYS A 4 13.56 -16.31 16.09
C LYS A 4 12.63 -15.10 16.31
N PRO A 5 12.93 -14.20 17.26
CA PRO A 5 12.21 -12.93 17.36
C PRO A 5 12.37 -12.13 16.07
N PRO A 6 11.31 -11.45 15.61
CA PRO A 6 11.33 -10.75 14.32
C PRO A 6 12.34 -9.59 14.37
N THR A 7 13.33 -9.67 13.48
CA THR A 7 14.26 -8.57 13.11
C THR A 7 13.49 -7.43 12.44
N GLU A 8 14.09 -6.26 12.27
CA GLU A 8 13.45 -5.14 11.56
C GLU A 8 12.89 -5.55 10.19
N ASN A 9 13.59 -6.40 9.46
CA ASN A 9 13.17 -6.89 8.14
C ASN A 9 12.16 -8.06 8.18
N SER A 10 11.86 -8.60 9.36
CA SER A 10 10.88 -9.68 9.54
C SER A 10 9.71 -9.32 10.46
N LYS A 11 9.67 -8.08 10.97
CA LYS A 11 8.49 -7.51 11.62
C LYS A 11 7.44 -7.21 10.56
N GLY A 12 6.29 -7.87 10.66
CA GLY A 12 5.14 -7.54 9.84
C GLY A 12 4.54 -6.21 10.28
N LEU A 13 4.53 -5.21 9.40
CA LEU A 13 3.80 -3.96 9.61
C LEU A 13 2.35 -4.16 9.17
N ARG A 14 1.40 -4.00 10.09
CA ARG A 14 -0.03 -3.97 9.74
C ARG A 14 -0.43 -2.54 9.44
N LEU A 15 -0.55 -2.23 8.15
CA LEU A 15 -1.12 -0.96 7.71
C LEU A 15 -2.64 -1.06 7.76
N GLY A 16 -3.28 -0.11 8.43
CA GLY A 16 -4.72 0.08 8.32
C GLY A 16 -5.12 0.36 6.87
N SER A 17 -6.22 -0.22 6.42
CA SER A 17 -6.70 -0.12 5.03
C SER A 17 -5.75 -0.72 3.97
N PHE A 18 -4.83 -1.62 4.34
CA PHE A 18 -3.90 -2.23 3.38
C PHE A 18 -4.57 -2.97 2.22
N VAL A 19 -5.75 -3.57 2.44
CA VAL A 19 -6.52 -4.23 1.38
C VAL A 19 -6.90 -3.25 0.27
N LEU A 20 -7.40 -2.06 0.65
CA LEU A 20 -7.78 -1.02 -0.30
C LEU A 20 -6.57 -0.44 -1.05
N ILE A 21 -5.43 -0.34 -0.36
CA ILE A 21 -4.17 0.11 -0.97
C ILE A 21 -3.69 -0.89 -2.01
N ARG A 22 -3.83 -2.19 -1.73
CA ARG A 22 -3.48 -3.25 -2.69
C ARG A 22 -4.35 -3.17 -3.94
N ASP A 23 -5.66 -2.99 -3.80
CA ASP A 23 -6.57 -2.83 -4.94
C ASP A 23 -6.15 -1.65 -5.83
N VAL A 24 -5.76 -0.53 -5.20
CA VAL A 24 -5.24 0.65 -5.90
C VAL A 24 -3.93 0.36 -6.64
N ILE A 25 -3.02 -0.42 -6.05
CA ILE A 25 -1.76 -0.80 -6.69
C ILE A 25 -2.03 -1.71 -7.88
N ASP A 26 -2.92 -2.70 -7.73
CA ASP A 26 -3.29 -3.64 -8.79
C ASP A 26 -3.94 -2.88 -9.97
N ASP A 27 -4.86 -1.95 -9.71
CA ASP A 27 -5.46 -1.07 -10.74
C ASP A 27 -4.43 -0.25 -11.54
N GLU A 28 -3.41 0.28 -10.87
CA GLU A 28 -2.37 1.07 -11.53
C GLU A 28 -1.38 0.20 -12.30
N LEU A 29 -1.04 -0.97 -11.77
CA LEU A 29 -0.24 -1.96 -12.46
C LEU A 29 -0.93 -2.45 -13.72
N GLU A 30 -2.24 -2.73 -13.67
CA GLU A 30 -3.02 -3.09 -14.85
C GLU A 30 -2.99 -1.98 -15.91
N GLN A 31 -3.10 -0.72 -15.51
CA GLN A 31 -3.00 0.41 -16.45
C GLN A 31 -1.60 0.54 -17.07
N ALA A 32 -0.55 0.27 -16.30
CA ALA A 32 0.82 0.24 -16.80
C ALA A 32 1.02 -0.92 -17.79
N PHE A 33 0.56 -2.13 -17.46
CA PHE A 33 0.65 -3.31 -18.33
C PHE A 33 -0.21 -3.18 -19.59
N ALA A 34 -1.34 -2.49 -19.51
CA ALA A 34 -2.17 -2.16 -20.66
C ALA A 34 -1.59 -1.03 -21.53
N GLY A 35 -0.44 -0.46 -21.17
CA GLY A 35 0.21 0.65 -21.89
C GLY A 35 -0.54 1.98 -21.81
N LYS A 36 -1.50 2.12 -20.89
CA LYS A 36 -2.29 3.35 -20.68
C LYS A 36 -1.52 4.40 -19.89
N LYS A 37 -0.54 3.97 -19.08
CA LYS A 37 0.35 4.81 -18.26
C LYS A 37 1.77 4.28 -18.35
N SER A 38 2.74 5.17 -18.16
CA SER A 38 4.12 4.72 -17.93
C SER A 38 4.20 3.99 -16.58
N ALA A 39 5.15 3.07 -16.44
CA ALA A 39 5.36 2.37 -15.17
C ALA A 39 5.67 3.34 -14.01
N GLN A 40 6.37 4.44 -14.31
CA GLN A 40 6.68 5.49 -13.35
C GLN A 40 5.38 6.20 -12.89
N ASP A 41 4.56 6.66 -13.84
CA ASP A 41 3.33 7.40 -13.52
C ASP A 41 2.31 6.53 -12.77
N ALA A 42 2.23 5.24 -13.11
CA ALA A 42 1.37 4.29 -12.42
C ALA A 42 1.81 4.09 -10.96
N MET A 43 3.11 3.95 -10.72
CA MET A 43 3.66 3.82 -9.36
C MET A 43 3.47 5.11 -8.55
N ASP A 44 3.71 6.27 -9.16
CA ASP A 44 3.50 7.57 -8.51
C ASP A 44 2.03 7.79 -8.15
N ALA A 45 1.11 7.41 -9.05
CA ALA A 45 -0.32 7.43 -8.79
C ALA A 45 -0.73 6.45 -7.69
N ALA A 46 -0.17 5.23 -7.66
CA ALA A 46 -0.43 4.25 -6.61
C ALA A 46 0.04 4.77 -5.23
N VAL A 47 1.22 5.41 -5.16
CA VAL A 47 1.73 6.03 -3.93
C VAL A 47 0.82 7.17 -3.47
N ALA A 48 0.42 8.07 -4.36
CA ALA A 48 -0.46 9.19 -4.02
C ALA A 48 -1.81 8.72 -3.47
N ARG A 49 -2.43 7.72 -4.13
CA ARG A 49 -3.72 7.17 -3.71
C ARG A 49 -3.60 6.33 -2.43
N GLY A 50 -2.55 5.53 -2.30
CA GLY A 50 -2.26 4.76 -1.09
C GLY A 50 -2.03 5.65 0.14
N ASN A 51 -1.25 6.72 0.01
CA ASN A 51 -1.03 7.69 1.08
C ASN A 51 -2.33 8.37 1.54
N LYS A 52 -3.24 8.67 0.61
CA LYS A 52 -4.55 9.23 0.96
C LYS A 52 -5.38 8.26 1.82
N LEU A 53 -5.37 6.97 1.49
CA LEU A 53 -6.05 5.92 2.26
C LEU A 53 -5.44 5.73 3.64
N LEU A 54 -4.11 5.79 3.76
CA LEU A 54 -3.42 5.74 5.04
C LEU A 54 -3.80 6.93 5.94
N ARG A 55 -3.81 8.15 5.38
CA ARG A 55 -4.24 9.35 6.12
C ARG A 55 -5.72 9.32 6.49
N GLN A 56 -6.55 8.73 5.65
CA GLN A 56 -7.96 8.53 5.98
C GLN A 56 -8.12 7.53 7.13
N PHE A 57 -7.38 6.43 7.12
CA PHE A 57 -7.38 5.47 8.21
C PHE A 57 -6.90 6.09 9.53
N GLU A 58 -5.80 6.87 9.50
CA GLU A 58 -5.27 7.63 10.64
C GLU A 58 -6.34 8.56 11.23
N ARG A 59 -7.10 9.27 10.39
CA ARG A 59 -8.19 10.14 10.83
C ARG A 59 -9.38 9.38 11.41
N THR A 60 -9.69 8.21 10.88
CA THR A 60 -10.81 7.38 11.34
C THR A 60 -10.45 6.58 12.60
N ASN A 61 -9.16 6.33 12.86
CA ASN A 61 -8.66 5.59 14.03
C ASN A 61 -7.51 6.36 14.71
N PRO A 62 -7.78 7.47 15.40
CA PRO A 62 -6.75 8.26 16.08
C PRO A 62 -6.12 7.56 17.30
N ASP A 63 -6.75 6.50 17.82
CA ASP A 63 -6.40 5.84 19.09
C ASP A 63 -5.75 4.44 18.93
N GLN A 64 -5.35 4.04 17.70
CA GLN A 64 -4.59 2.81 17.41
C GLN A 64 -3.11 3.10 17.18
#